data_AF-A0A7S3ICE8-F1
#
_entry.id   AF-A0A7S3ICE8-F1
#
_cell.length_a   1.000
_cell.length_b   1.000
_cell.length_c   1.000
_cell.angle_alpha   90.00
_cell.angle_beta   90.00
_cell.angle_gamma   90.00
#
_symmetry.space_group_name_H-M   'P 1'
#
loop_
_entity.id
_entity.type
_entity.pdbx_description
1 polymer ?
#
loop_
_entity_poly.entity_id
_entity_poly.type
_entity_poly.pdbx_seq_one_letter_code
_entity_poly.pdbx_strand_id
1 'polypeptide(L)'
;MVMIYLIIFGGTMGSVVKDIWSIDVEDDTISTWDKMVVDQRFWIVVITVAILPICLKKEMQELHIVSMGLFYSVLIFIFILFLQLCFLGANYFAEGEPITFQQFLKPAEDADFVSIMSALSVLLVAFGFATNLFPLYSALKVKTNENCQVAVRWSVVIIAMIYLFLSLTAVFLFGKQIEYADANIMENINKELSVDPDRWESYVMRVMFLVVLACHIPFIFFFGKEGLLIMIDEIDRKSISANLNKRLQQLELRDQ
;
A
#
# COMPACT_ATOMS: atom_id res chain seq x y z
N MET A 1 1.79 -1.25 10.63
CA MET A 1 1.82 -0.83 9.22
C MET A 1 3.21 -0.92 8.61
N VAL A 2 4.18 -0.06 8.96
CA VAL A 2 5.53 -0.05 8.34
C VAL A 2 6.19 -1.44 8.27
N MET A 3 6.09 -2.23 9.35
CA MET A 3 6.62 -3.59 9.40
C MET A 3 6.05 -4.52 8.31
N ILE A 4 4.74 -4.43 8.01
CA ILE A 4 4.09 -5.25 6.98
C ILE A 4 4.62 -4.89 5.59
N TYR A 5 4.80 -3.60 5.30
CA TYR A 5 5.37 -3.14 4.04
C TYR A 5 6.83 -3.61 3.86
N LEU A 6 7.62 -3.60 4.93
CA LEU A 6 9.00 -4.12 4.90
C LEU A 6 9.04 -5.63 4.66
N ILE A 7 8.14 -6.40 5.31
CA ILE A 7 8.00 -7.83 5.10
C ILE A 7 7.66 -8.12 3.64
N ILE A 8 6.63 -7.47 3.08
CA ILE A 8 6.23 -7.67 1.68
C ILE A 8 7.36 -7.29 0.73
N PHE A 9 8.03 -6.15 0.95
CA PHE A 9 9.16 -5.72 0.13
C PHE A 9 10.30 -6.75 0.14
N GLY A 10 10.69 -7.24 1.31
CA GLY A 10 11.77 -8.21 1.44
C GLY A 10 11.43 -9.56 0.79
N GLY A 11 10.17 -10.00 0.91
CA GLY A 11 9.70 -11.25 0.30
C GLY A 11 9.70 -11.17 -1.23
N THR A 12 9.15 -10.09 -1.78
CA THR A 12 9.14 -9.86 -3.24
C THR A 12 10.55 -9.70 -3.79
N MET A 13 11.44 -8.99 -3.09
CA MET A 13 12.82 -8.80 -3.53
C MET A 13 13.63 -10.11 -3.48
N GLY A 14 13.47 -10.90 -2.42
CA GLY A 14 14.09 -12.23 -2.32
C GLY A 14 13.64 -13.15 -3.47
N SER A 15 12.34 -13.14 -3.80
CA SER A 15 11.81 -13.90 -4.94
C SER A 15 12.35 -13.40 -6.29
N VAL A 16 12.41 -12.08 -6.50
CA VAL A 16 12.97 -11.50 -7.74
C VAL A 16 14.44 -11.87 -7.92
N VAL A 17 15.23 -11.82 -6.85
CA VAL A 17 16.66 -12.17 -6.93
C VAL A 17 16.87 -13.65 -7.18
N LYS A 18 16.07 -14.52 -6.54
CA LYS A 18 16.09 -15.97 -6.79
C LYS A 18 15.88 -16.26 -8.28
N ASP A 19 14.91 -15.57 -8.90
CA ASP A 19 14.56 -15.80 -10.30
C ASP A 19 15.58 -15.21 -11.28
N ILE A 20 16.14 -14.01 -11.03
CA ILE A 20 17.17 -13.38 -11.88
C ILE A 20 18.47 -14.18 -11.90
N TRP A 21 18.88 -14.68 -10.73
CA TRP A 21 20.14 -15.42 -10.59
C TRP A 21 19.95 -16.93 -10.74
N SER A 22 18.72 -17.39 -11.01
CA SER A 22 18.38 -18.82 -11.13
C SER A 22 18.97 -19.67 -10.01
N ILE A 23 18.92 -19.14 -8.77
CA ILE A 23 19.53 -19.78 -7.60
C ILE A 23 18.58 -20.87 -7.10
N ASP A 24 18.96 -22.12 -7.34
CA ASP A 24 18.21 -23.27 -6.88
C ASP A 24 18.63 -23.66 -5.46
N VAL A 25 17.92 -23.14 -4.45
CA VAL A 25 18.30 -23.22 -3.02
C VAL A 25 18.44 -24.67 -2.49
N GLU A 26 17.99 -25.67 -3.24
CA GLU A 26 18.14 -27.10 -2.93
C GLU A 26 19.54 -27.67 -3.23
N ASP A 27 20.39 -26.95 -3.96
CA ASP A 27 21.77 -27.39 -4.20
C ASP A 27 22.69 -27.01 -3.03
N ASP A 28 23.20 -28.03 -2.32
CA ASP A 28 24.05 -27.87 -1.13
C ASP A 28 25.44 -27.25 -1.45
N THR A 29 25.75 -27.05 -2.74
CA THR A 29 26.98 -26.43 -3.23
C THR A 29 26.95 -24.90 -3.33
N ILE A 30 25.79 -24.28 -3.06
CA ILE A 30 25.61 -22.83 -3.20
C ILE A 30 26.31 -22.02 -2.10
N SER A 31 26.97 -20.93 -2.51
CA SER A 31 27.69 -20.00 -1.66
C SER A 31 26.80 -19.46 -0.53
N THR A 32 27.38 -19.27 0.67
CA THR A 32 26.68 -18.66 1.81
C THR A 32 26.13 -17.27 1.48
N TRP A 33 26.77 -16.56 0.54
CA TRP A 33 26.29 -15.26 0.05
C TRP A 33 24.96 -15.37 -0.70
N ASP A 34 24.81 -16.36 -1.57
CA ASP A 34 23.60 -16.55 -2.38
C ASP A 34 22.40 -16.92 -1.48
N LYS A 35 22.62 -17.77 -0.47
CA LYS A 35 21.63 -18.09 0.56
C LYS A 35 21.24 -16.84 1.38
N MET A 36 22.17 -15.92 1.61
CA MET A 36 21.92 -14.70 2.37
C MET A 36 21.18 -13.62 1.57
N VAL A 37 21.42 -13.52 0.26
CA VAL A 37 20.73 -12.53 -0.59
C VAL A 37 19.31 -12.99 -0.96
N VAL A 38 19.04 -14.30 -1.02
CA VAL A 38 17.67 -14.81 -1.18
C VAL A 38 16.83 -14.62 0.09
N ASP A 39 17.46 -14.54 1.28
CA ASP A 39 16.74 -14.35 2.54
C ASP A 39 16.05 -12.98 2.61
N GLN A 40 14.76 -13.00 2.95
CA GLN A 40 13.90 -11.83 3.12
C GLN A 40 14.48 -10.82 4.13
N ARG A 41 15.13 -11.32 5.19
CA ARG A 41 15.63 -10.48 6.30
C ARG A 41 16.76 -9.55 5.84
N PHE A 42 17.58 -10.01 4.91
CA PHE A 42 18.68 -9.21 4.36
C PHE A 42 18.14 -7.95 3.67
N TRP A 43 17.16 -8.11 2.79
CA TRP A 43 16.56 -6.99 2.06
C TRP A 43 15.81 -6.01 2.97
N ILE A 44 15.19 -6.49 4.04
CA ILE A 44 14.57 -5.63 5.06
C ILE A 44 15.61 -4.72 5.71
N VAL A 45 16.80 -5.25 6.05
CA VAL A 45 17.86 -4.43 6.67
C VAL A 45 18.41 -3.43 5.66
N VAL A 46 18.70 -3.85 4.42
CA VAL A 46 19.22 -2.98 3.36
C VAL A 46 18.27 -1.81 3.08
N ILE A 47 16.98 -2.09 2.87
CA ILE A 47 16.01 -1.03 2.58
C ILE A 47 15.82 -0.09 3.78
N THR A 48 15.86 -0.62 5.01
CA THR A 48 15.76 0.19 6.23
C THR A 48 16.93 1.16 6.34
N VAL A 49 18.16 0.69 6.12
CA VAL A 49 19.36 1.53 6.15
C VAL A 49 19.34 2.58 5.03
N ALA A 50 18.88 2.20 3.83
CA ALA A 50 18.77 3.10 2.69
C ALA A 50 17.71 4.20 2.88
N ILE A 51 16.58 3.86 3.52
CA ILE A 51 15.46 4.78 3.75
C ILE A 51 15.68 5.67 4.99
N LEU A 52 16.46 5.21 5.99
CA LEU A 52 16.78 5.96 7.21
C LEU A 52 17.19 7.43 6.95
N PRO A 53 18.17 7.75 6.07
CA PRO A 53 18.55 9.14 5.80
C PRO A 53 17.42 9.98 5.19
N ILE A 54 16.56 9.36 4.37
CA ILE A 54 15.39 10.01 3.77
C ILE A 54 14.35 10.33 4.85
N CYS A 55 14.12 9.40 5.78
CA CYS A 55 13.22 9.56 6.91
C CYS A 55 13.69 10.60 7.95
N LEU A 56 15.00 10.80 8.08
CA LEU A 56 15.60 11.76 9.01
C LEU A 56 15.62 13.19 8.46
N LYS A 57 15.50 13.39 7.14
CA LYS A 57 15.34 14.74 6.57
C LYS A 57 14.11 15.44 7.17
N LYS A 58 14.27 16.74 7.45
CA LYS A 58 13.32 17.56 8.24
C LYS A 58 12.39 18.42 7.37
N GLU A 59 12.68 18.60 6.09
CA GLU A 59 11.99 19.61 5.28
C GLU A 59 10.68 19.12 4.64
N MET A 60 9.57 19.74 5.07
CA MET A 60 8.19 19.49 4.61
C MET A 60 7.92 19.83 3.14
N GLN A 61 8.81 20.57 2.46
CA GLN A 61 8.62 20.97 1.06
C GLN A 61 8.97 19.87 0.06
N GLU A 62 9.94 18.99 0.37
CA GLU A 62 10.27 17.83 -0.44
C GLU A 62 9.16 16.75 -0.39
N LEU A 63 8.25 16.81 0.59
CA LEU A 63 7.17 15.82 0.75
C LEU A 63 6.09 15.91 -0.34
N HIS A 64 5.83 17.11 -0.88
CA HIS A 64 4.81 17.29 -1.91
C HIS A 64 5.18 16.55 -3.21
N ILE A 65 6.45 16.62 -3.62
CA ILE A 65 6.92 15.92 -4.83
C ILE A 65 6.94 14.40 -4.64
N VAL A 66 7.33 13.92 -3.46
CA VAL A 66 7.30 12.48 -3.13
C VAL A 66 5.87 11.96 -3.09
N SER A 67 4.94 12.72 -2.51
CA SER A 67 3.51 12.35 -2.48
C SER A 67 2.89 12.33 -3.87
N MET A 68 3.23 13.29 -4.74
CA MET A 68 2.79 13.27 -6.14
C MET A 68 3.37 12.06 -6.89
N GLY A 69 4.66 11.77 -6.70
CA GLY A 69 5.33 10.62 -7.30
C GLY A 69 4.68 9.29 -6.88
N LEU A 70 4.38 9.11 -5.59
CA LEU A 70 3.67 7.94 -5.08
C LEU A 70 2.30 7.78 -5.73
N PHE A 71 1.53 8.87 -5.82
CA PHE A 71 0.21 8.84 -6.45
C PHE A 71 0.28 8.42 -7.92
N TYR A 72 1.20 9.00 -8.71
CA TYR A 72 1.40 8.59 -10.10
C TYR A 72 1.88 7.15 -10.23
N SER A 73 2.78 6.70 -9.35
CA SER A 73 3.30 5.34 -9.37
C SER A 73 2.19 4.30 -9.14
N VAL A 74 1.27 4.55 -8.20
CA VAL A 74 0.11 3.68 -7.96
C VAL A 74 -0.85 3.69 -9.15
N LEU A 75 -1.14 4.84 -9.75
CA LEU A 75 -2.00 4.92 -10.92
C LEU A 75 -1.41 4.20 -12.14
N ILE A 76 -0.10 4.34 -12.37
CA ILE A 76 0.61 3.62 -13.43
C ILE A 76 0.53 2.11 -13.19
N PHE A 77 0.75 1.66 -11.95
CA PHE A 77 0.64 0.24 -11.61
C PHE A 77 -0.75 -0.32 -11.90
N ILE A 78 -1.81 0.37 -11.48
CA ILE A 78 -3.21 -0.01 -11.76
C ILE A 78 -3.48 -0.03 -13.26
N PHE A 79 -2.97 0.97 -13.98
CA PHE A 79 -3.14 1.07 -15.43
C PHE A 79 -2.45 -0.08 -16.17
N ILE A 80 -1.25 -0.49 -15.74
CA ILE A 80 -0.55 -1.64 -16.33
C ILE A 80 -1.33 -2.93 -16.06
N LEU A 81 -1.85 -3.15 -14.85
CA LEU A 81 -2.72 -4.30 -14.55
C LEU A 81 -3.94 -4.33 -15.47
N PHE A 82 -4.54 -3.17 -15.72
CA PHE A 82 -5.69 -3.05 -16.62
C PHE A 82 -5.30 -3.35 -18.08
N LEU A 83 -4.18 -2.82 -18.57
CA LEU A 83 -3.69 -3.14 -19.91
C LEU A 83 -3.39 -4.64 -20.07
N GLN A 84 -2.83 -5.27 -19.03
CA GLN A 84 -2.57 -6.70 -19.00
C GLN A 84 -3.88 -7.49 -19.16
N LEU A 85 -4.93 -7.09 -18.43
CA LEU A 85 -6.26 -7.67 -18.60
C LEU A 85 -6.81 -7.48 -20.03
N CYS A 86 -6.61 -6.32 -20.65
CA CYS A 86 -7.11 -6.04 -22.00
C CYS A 86 -6.35 -6.80 -23.11
N PHE A 87 -5.03 -6.92 -23.02
CA PHE A 87 -4.20 -7.48 -24.11
C PHE A 87 -4.01 -8.99 -24.02
N LEU A 88 -3.75 -9.52 -22.83
CA LEU A 88 -3.48 -10.96 -22.64
C LEU A 88 -4.76 -11.74 -22.32
N GLY A 89 -5.78 -11.07 -21.78
CA GLY A 89 -7.08 -11.65 -21.48
C GLY A 89 -7.09 -12.48 -20.19
N ALA A 90 -8.30 -12.68 -19.64
CA ALA A 90 -8.52 -13.41 -18.38
C ALA A 90 -8.05 -14.88 -18.41
N ASN A 91 -7.98 -15.47 -19.60
CA ASN A 91 -7.65 -16.89 -19.79
C ASN A 91 -6.15 -17.19 -19.69
N TYR A 92 -5.29 -16.15 -19.65
CA TYR A 92 -3.85 -16.31 -19.67
C TYR A 92 -3.22 -16.37 -18.26
N PHE A 93 -3.94 -15.84 -17.26
CA PHE A 93 -3.48 -15.66 -15.88
C PHE A 93 -4.36 -16.34 -14.82
N ALA A 94 -5.50 -16.90 -15.21
CA ALA A 94 -6.30 -17.76 -14.34
C ALA A 94 -6.01 -19.22 -14.72
N GLU A 95 -5.48 -20.03 -13.81
CA GLU A 95 -5.37 -21.49 -13.99
C GLU A 95 -6.76 -22.20 -14.02
N GLY A 96 -7.87 -21.46 -14.05
CA GLY A 96 -9.24 -21.96 -14.04
C GLY A 96 -10.18 -21.19 -14.97
N GLU A 97 -11.46 -21.61 -15.04
CA GLU A 97 -12.43 -20.92 -15.89
C GLU A 97 -12.56 -19.43 -15.48
N PRO A 98 -12.51 -18.50 -16.45
CA PRO A 98 -12.59 -17.08 -16.17
C PRO A 98 -13.89 -16.76 -15.42
N ILE A 99 -13.78 -16.04 -14.30
CA ILE A 99 -14.96 -15.61 -13.55
C ILE A 99 -15.82 -14.75 -14.48
N THR A 100 -17.04 -15.20 -14.75
CA THR A 100 -17.99 -14.44 -15.56
C THR A 100 -18.64 -13.36 -14.70
N PHE A 101 -19.03 -12.21 -15.29
CA PHE A 101 -19.69 -11.10 -14.56
C PHE A 101 -20.90 -11.55 -13.70
N GLN A 102 -21.56 -12.64 -14.10
CA GLN A 102 -22.68 -13.26 -13.38
C GLN A 102 -22.27 -14.02 -12.10
N GLN A 103 -21.05 -14.56 -12.05
CA GLN A 103 -20.49 -15.21 -10.87
C GLN A 103 -19.96 -14.18 -9.87
N PHE A 104 -19.43 -13.05 -10.35
CA PHE A 104 -19.03 -11.93 -9.49
C PHE A 104 -20.20 -11.32 -8.70
N LEU A 105 -21.40 -11.30 -9.29
CA LEU A 105 -22.58 -10.71 -8.65
C LEU A 105 -23.19 -11.59 -7.55
N LYS A 106 -22.78 -12.87 -7.47
CA LYS A 106 -23.24 -13.79 -6.42
C LYS A 106 -22.26 -13.76 -5.24
N PRO A 107 -22.74 -13.83 -3.99
CA PRO A 107 -21.86 -14.05 -2.84
C PRO A 107 -21.06 -15.35 -3.06
N ALA A 108 -19.77 -15.35 -2.71
CA ALA A 108 -18.93 -16.55 -2.82
C ALA A 108 -19.59 -17.71 -2.04
N GLU A 109 -19.75 -18.85 -2.71
CA GLU A 109 -20.54 -20.00 -2.22
C GLU A 109 -19.90 -20.67 -0.98
N ASP A 110 -18.63 -20.36 -0.71
CA ASP A 110 -17.77 -20.89 0.34
C ASP A 110 -17.36 -19.81 1.38
N ALA A 111 -17.96 -18.62 1.32
CA ALA A 111 -17.62 -17.52 2.23
C ALA A 111 -17.94 -17.86 3.70
N ASP A 112 -16.90 -18.22 4.46
CA ASP A 112 -17.01 -18.37 5.91
C ASP A 112 -17.10 -17.00 6.60
N PHE A 113 -17.74 -16.96 7.78
CA PHE A 113 -17.90 -15.73 8.56
C PHE A 113 -16.56 -15.07 8.88
N VAL A 114 -15.52 -15.88 9.12
CA VAL A 114 -14.16 -15.41 9.37
C VAL A 114 -13.59 -14.67 8.17
N SER A 115 -13.79 -15.19 6.95
CA SER A 115 -13.32 -14.56 5.72
C SER A 115 -13.99 -13.22 5.47
N ILE A 116 -15.30 -13.13 5.70
CA ILE A 116 -16.07 -11.88 5.59
C ILE A 116 -15.57 -10.84 6.61
N MET A 117 -15.34 -11.26 7.86
CA MET A 117 -14.87 -10.36 8.91
C MET A 117 -13.44 -9.88 8.68
N SER A 118 -12.59 -10.75 8.12
CA SER A 118 -11.25 -10.38 7.66
C SER A 118 -11.32 -9.34 6.53
N ALA A 119 -12.13 -9.57 5.50
CA ALA A 119 -12.31 -8.62 4.40
C ALA A 119 -12.85 -7.26 4.88
N LEU A 120 -13.80 -7.26 5.81
CA LEU A 120 -14.31 -6.04 6.44
C LEU A 120 -13.21 -5.31 7.23
N SER A 121 -12.36 -6.05 7.94
CA SER A 121 -11.23 -5.46 8.67
C SER A 121 -10.23 -4.80 7.73
N VAL A 122 -9.93 -5.42 6.58
CA VAL A 122 -9.08 -4.82 5.54
C VAL A 122 -9.72 -3.55 4.98
N LEU A 123 -11.04 -3.56 4.72
CA LEU A 123 -11.76 -2.39 4.24
C LEU A 123 -11.70 -1.23 5.24
N LEU A 124 -11.92 -1.48 6.53
CA LEU A 124 -11.83 -0.46 7.58
C LEU A 124 -10.41 0.13 7.66
N VAL A 125 -9.39 -0.71 7.56
CA VAL A 125 -7.99 -0.28 7.51
C VAL A 125 -7.70 0.56 6.27
N ALA A 126 -8.21 0.16 5.10
CA ALA A 126 -8.01 0.86 3.83
C ALA A 126 -8.62 2.28 3.84
N PHE A 127 -9.71 2.48 4.59
CA PHE A 127 -10.33 3.78 4.84
C PHE A 127 -9.89 4.43 6.17
N GLY A 128 -8.85 3.92 6.81
CA GLY A 128 -8.30 4.39 8.09
C GLY A 128 -7.56 5.74 8.03
N PHE A 129 -7.89 6.64 7.09
CA PHE A 129 -7.23 7.94 6.95
C PHE A 129 -7.61 8.95 8.05
N ALA A 130 -8.68 8.67 8.82
CA ALA A 130 -9.22 9.57 9.84
C ALA A 130 -8.19 9.95 10.93
N THR A 131 -7.24 9.06 11.25
CA THR A 131 -6.16 9.34 12.20
C THR A 131 -5.21 10.46 11.71
N ASN A 132 -5.18 10.69 10.41
CA ASN A 132 -4.29 11.65 9.76
C ASN A 132 -5.02 12.95 9.35
N LEU A 133 -6.27 13.13 9.81
CA LEU A 133 -7.09 14.28 9.46
C LEU A 133 -6.50 15.62 9.95
N PHE A 134 -5.86 15.63 11.13
CA PHE A 134 -5.24 16.83 11.68
C PHE A 134 -4.00 17.29 10.90
N PRO A 135 -3.01 16.43 10.60
CA PRO A 135 -1.93 16.77 9.68
C PRO A 135 -2.45 17.25 8.32
N LEU A 136 -3.45 16.56 7.75
CA LEU A 136 -4.07 16.94 6.49
C LEU A 136 -4.67 18.35 6.55
N TYR A 137 -5.44 18.66 7.60
CA TYR A 137 -6.01 19.99 7.83
C TYR A 137 -4.92 21.06 7.92
N SER A 138 -3.82 20.76 8.59
CA SER A 138 -2.71 21.71 8.76
C SER A 138 -1.97 22.00 7.45
N ALA A 139 -2.01 21.05 6.50
CA ALA A 139 -1.40 21.15 5.17
C ALA A 139 -2.27 21.85 4.13
N LEU A 140 -3.57 22.09 4.41
CA LEU A 140 -4.43 22.85 3.51
C LEU A 140 -3.93 24.30 3.34
N LYS A 141 -3.89 24.75 2.09
CA LYS A 141 -3.56 26.15 1.72
C LYS A 141 -4.48 27.15 2.42
N VAL A 142 -5.76 26.81 2.56
CA VAL A 142 -6.77 27.60 3.26
C VAL A 142 -7.39 26.73 4.35
N LYS A 143 -7.06 27.02 5.60
CA LYS A 143 -7.42 26.23 6.79
C LYS A 143 -8.85 26.56 7.26
N THR A 144 -9.84 26.22 6.43
CA THR A 144 -11.26 26.32 6.78
C THR A 144 -11.88 24.92 6.86
N ASN A 145 -12.87 24.76 7.73
CA ASN A 145 -13.56 23.48 7.90
C ASN A 145 -14.28 23.06 6.62
N GLU A 146 -14.87 24.00 5.90
CA GLU A 146 -15.57 23.75 4.63
C GLU A 146 -14.61 23.19 3.57
N ASN A 147 -13.44 23.81 3.39
CA ASN A 147 -12.45 23.35 2.41
C ASN A 147 -11.90 21.96 2.77
N CYS A 148 -11.69 21.69 4.06
CA CYS A 148 -11.29 20.36 4.51
C CYS A 148 -12.37 19.31 4.21
N GLN A 149 -13.64 19.59 4.52
CA GLN A 149 -14.74 18.67 4.26
C GLN A 149 -14.92 18.38 2.77
N VAL A 150 -14.80 19.40 1.91
CA VAL A 150 -14.87 19.24 0.45
C VAL A 150 -13.70 18.38 -0.04
N ALA A 151 -12.47 18.66 0.42
CA ALA A 151 -11.29 17.87 0.04
C ALA A 151 -11.41 16.40 0.47
N VAL A 152 -11.84 16.15 1.70
CA VAL A 152 -12.04 14.79 2.24
C VAL A 152 -13.13 14.06 1.45
N ARG A 153 -14.26 14.71 1.17
CA ARG A 153 -15.36 14.09 0.41
C ARG A 153 -14.92 13.61 -0.96
N TRP A 154 -14.25 14.48 -1.72
CA TRP A 154 -13.72 14.11 -3.04
C TRP A 154 -12.67 13.01 -2.94
N SER A 155 -11.79 13.07 -1.95
CA SER A 155 -10.75 12.03 -1.75
C SER A 155 -11.37 10.66 -1.47
N VAL A 156 -12.40 10.59 -0.63
CA VAL A 156 -13.12 9.34 -0.31
C VAL A 156 -13.81 8.76 -1.55
N VAL A 157 -14.47 9.61 -2.35
CA VAL A 157 -15.14 9.17 -3.58
C VAL A 157 -14.12 8.64 -4.60
N ILE A 158 -13.02 9.37 -4.82
CA ILE A 158 -11.97 8.98 -5.76
C ILE A 158 -11.31 7.67 -5.32
N ILE A 159 -10.95 7.53 -4.05
CA ILE A 159 -10.27 6.32 -3.58
C ILE A 159 -11.20 5.10 -3.60
N ALA A 160 -12.50 5.28 -3.31
CA ALA A 160 -13.49 4.22 -3.46
C ALA A 160 -13.59 3.75 -4.92
N MET A 161 -13.61 4.68 -5.89
CA MET A 161 -13.60 4.33 -7.31
C MET A 161 -12.32 3.57 -7.72
N ILE A 162 -11.16 4.01 -7.24
CA ILE A 162 -9.88 3.37 -7.51
C ILE A 162 -9.86 1.94 -6.95
N TYR A 163 -10.29 1.74 -5.71
CA TYR A 163 -10.32 0.41 -5.09
C TYR A 163 -11.32 -0.52 -5.77
N LEU A 164 -12.50 -0.02 -6.17
CA LEU A 164 -13.46 -0.81 -6.94
C LEU A 164 -12.88 -1.22 -8.29
N PHE A 165 -12.24 -0.30 -9.00
CA PHE A 165 -11.62 -0.57 -10.30
C PHE A 165 -10.46 -1.57 -10.19
N LEU A 166 -9.59 -1.40 -9.19
CA LEU A 166 -8.49 -2.32 -8.92
C LEU A 166 -9.01 -3.71 -8.54
N SER A 167 -10.00 -3.79 -7.64
CA SER A 167 -10.60 -5.05 -7.22
C SER A 167 -11.23 -5.79 -8.41
N LEU A 168 -11.94 -5.07 -9.28
CA LEU A 168 -12.55 -5.65 -10.47
C LEU A 168 -11.47 -6.20 -11.42
N THR A 169 -10.44 -5.39 -11.69
CA THR A 169 -9.32 -5.77 -12.56
C THR A 169 -8.59 -7.00 -12.01
N ALA A 170 -8.30 -7.03 -10.71
CA ALA A 170 -7.62 -8.15 -10.07
C ALA A 170 -8.45 -9.44 -10.13
N VAL A 171 -9.75 -9.38 -9.80
CA VAL A 171 -10.64 -10.56 -9.84
C VAL A 171 -10.77 -11.12 -11.26
N PHE A 172 -10.86 -10.27 -12.28
CA PHE A 172 -10.91 -10.76 -13.67
C PHE A 172 -9.56 -11.27 -14.18
N LEU A 173 -8.45 -10.78 -13.63
CA LEU A 173 -7.11 -11.19 -14.06
C LEU A 173 -6.68 -12.52 -13.41
N PHE A 174 -6.87 -12.69 -12.10
CA PHE A 174 -6.39 -13.86 -11.35
C PHE A 174 -7.51 -14.85 -10.96
N GLY A 175 -8.78 -14.52 -11.19
CA GLY A 175 -9.91 -15.40 -10.88
C GLY A 175 -10.00 -15.79 -9.39
N LYS A 176 -10.37 -17.05 -9.12
CA LYS A 176 -10.57 -17.59 -7.76
C LYS A 176 -9.29 -17.83 -6.96
N GLN A 177 -8.10 -17.71 -7.56
CA GLN A 177 -6.83 -17.88 -6.85
C GLN A 177 -6.60 -16.80 -5.78
N ILE A 178 -7.26 -15.64 -5.89
CA ILE A 178 -7.21 -14.57 -4.88
C ILE A 178 -7.85 -15.00 -3.55
N GLU A 179 -8.71 -16.02 -3.57
CA GLU A 179 -9.64 -16.31 -2.47
C GLU A 179 -9.00 -17.10 -1.31
N TYR A 180 -7.90 -17.84 -1.55
CA TYR A 180 -7.41 -18.81 -0.55
C TYR A 180 -5.94 -18.71 -0.13
N ALA A 181 -5.08 -18.00 -0.88
CA ALA A 181 -3.64 -18.20 -0.77
C ALA A 181 -2.83 -16.94 -0.42
N ASP A 182 -3.33 -16.15 0.54
CA ASP A 182 -2.83 -14.82 0.91
C ASP A 182 -3.33 -13.73 -0.05
N ALA A 183 -4.17 -12.81 0.46
CA ALA A 183 -4.81 -11.72 -0.28
C ALA A 183 -3.84 -10.68 -0.90
N ASN A 184 -2.56 -11.03 -1.02
CA ASN A 184 -1.52 -10.26 -1.65
C ASN A 184 -1.45 -10.64 -3.13
N ILE A 185 -1.89 -9.72 -3.99
CA ILE A 185 -1.83 -9.86 -5.46
C ILE A 185 -0.41 -10.24 -5.93
N MET A 186 0.63 -9.84 -5.21
CA MET A 186 2.02 -10.17 -5.55
C MET A 186 2.34 -11.64 -5.41
N GLU A 187 1.75 -12.36 -4.45
CA GLU A 187 1.98 -13.79 -4.30
C GLU A 187 1.47 -14.54 -5.54
N ASN A 188 0.35 -14.09 -6.10
CA ASN A 188 -0.23 -14.65 -7.32
C ASN A 188 0.62 -14.32 -8.56
N ILE A 189 1.08 -13.07 -8.70
CA ILE A 189 2.06 -12.70 -9.73
C ILE A 189 3.36 -13.52 -9.54
N ASN A 190 3.72 -13.84 -8.30
CA ASN A 190 4.93 -14.57 -8.03
C ASN A 190 4.83 -16.04 -8.45
N LYS A 191 3.73 -16.71 -8.09
CA LYS A 191 3.43 -18.11 -8.44
C LYS A 191 3.35 -18.30 -9.96
N GLU A 192 2.75 -17.37 -10.69
CA GLU A 192 2.68 -17.44 -12.16
C GLU A 192 4.06 -17.52 -12.84
N LEU A 193 5.06 -16.76 -12.36
CA LEU A 193 6.42 -16.82 -12.91
C LEU A 193 7.14 -18.13 -12.56
N SER A 194 6.79 -18.76 -11.43
CA SER A 194 7.33 -20.08 -11.08
C SER A 194 6.78 -21.22 -11.94
N VAL A 195 5.59 -21.01 -12.53
CA VAL A 195 4.97 -21.96 -13.47
C VAL A 195 5.48 -21.72 -14.90
N ASP A 196 5.70 -20.47 -15.30
CA ASP A 196 6.16 -20.11 -16.64
C ASP A 196 7.23 -18.98 -16.60
N PRO A 197 8.53 -19.34 -16.59
CA PRO A 197 9.63 -18.39 -16.41
C PRO A 197 9.90 -17.48 -17.62
N ASP A 198 9.31 -17.76 -18.80
CA ASP A 198 9.48 -16.92 -20.01
C ASP A 198 8.58 -15.67 -20.01
N ARG A 199 7.72 -15.50 -19.00
CA ARG A 199 6.77 -14.37 -18.87
C ARG A 199 7.44 -13.11 -18.31
N TRP A 200 8.02 -12.31 -19.20
CA TRP A 200 8.67 -11.04 -18.85
C TRP A 200 7.72 -10.00 -18.23
N GLU A 201 6.41 -10.07 -18.50
CA GLU A 201 5.41 -9.15 -17.97
C GLU A 201 5.31 -9.23 -16.44
N SER A 202 5.28 -10.45 -15.89
CA SER A 202 5.23 -10.69 -14.44
C SER A 202 6.47 -10.12 -13.74
N TYR A 203 7.64 -10.20 -14.39
CA TYR A 203 8.87 -9.62 -13.88
C TYR A 203 8.79 -8.08 -13.81
N VAL A 204 8.31 -7.42 -14.87
CA VAL A 204 8.12 -5.96 -14.89
C VAL A 204 7.15 -5.50 -13.80
N MET A 205 6.08 -6.26 -13.55
CA MET A 205 5.10 -5.95 -12.51
C MET A 205 5.67 -6.03 -11.11
N ARG A 206 6.53 -7.03 -10.83
CA ARG A 206 7.23 -7.14 -9.54
C ARG A 206 8.18 -5.96 -9.32
N VAL A 207 8.97 -5.57 -10.33
CA VAL A 207 9.90 -4.44 -10.22
C VAL A 207 9.15 -3.12 -10.03
N MET A 208 8.08 -2.88 -10.79
CA MET A 208 7.23 -1.70 -10.62
C MET A 208 6.62 -1.63 -9.21
N PHE A 209 6.12 -2.76 -8.71
CA PHE A 209 5.56 -2.82 -7.36
C PHE A 209 6.62 -2.57 -6.27
N LEU A 210 7.84 -3.09 -6.43
CA LEU A 210 8.95 -2.80 -5.52
C LEU A 210 9.27 -1.30 -5.48
N VAL A 211 9.24 -0.62 -6.63
CA VAL A 211 9.42 0.85 -6.70
C VAL A 211 8.28 1.58 -5.99
N VAL A 212 7.03 1.17 -6.22
CA VAL A 212 5.86 1.74 -5.51
C VAL A 212 6.02 1.59 -3.99
N LEU A 213 6.37 0.40 -3.52
CA LEU A 213 6.57 0.12 -2.10
C LEU A 213 7.72 0.94 -1.51
N ALA A 214 8.86 0.99 -2.20
CA ALA A 214 10.02 1.77 -1.77
C ALA A 214 9.70 3.27 -1.63
N CYS A 215 8.89 3.82 -2.54
CA CYS A 215 8.40 5.20 -2.47
C CYS A 215 7.34 5.41 -1.38
N HIS A 216 6.59 4.37 -1.01
CA HIS A 216 5.54 4.46 -0.01
C HIS A 216 6.09 4.47 1.43
N ILE A 217 7.14 3.70 1.71
CA ILE A 217 7.69 3.53 3.07
C ILE A 217 8.09 4.88 3.72
N PRO A 218 8.83 5.79 3.06
CA PRO A 218 9.19 7.09 3.63
C PRO A 218 7.96 7.93 4.00
N PHE A 219 6.91 7.88 3.18
CA PHE A 219 5.66 8.61 3.41
C PHE A 219 4.99 8.17 4.71
N ILE A 220 4.83 6.85 4.93
CA ILE A 220 4.22 6.32 6.17
C ILE A 220 5.05 6.73 7.39
N PHE A 221 6.37 6.63 7.30
CA PHE A 221 7.26 7.01 8.39
C PHE A 221 7.13 8.49 8.74
N PHE A 222 6.98 9.36 7.73
CA PHE A 222 6.78 10.79 7.93
C PHE A 222 5.53 11.11 8.76
N PHE A 223 4.38 10.50 8.44
CA PHE A 223 3.16 10.66 9.24
C PHE A 223 3.33 10.14 10.67
N GLY A 224 3.98 8.99 10.83
CA GLY A 224 4.25 8.42 12.16
C GLY A 224 5.12 9.35 13.02
N LYS A 225 6.16 9.93 12.43
CA LYS A 225 7.04 10.90 13.08
C LYS A 225 6.28 12.16 13.52
N GLU A 226 5.47 12.75 12.64
CA GLU A 226 4.68 13.94 12.99
C GLU A 226 3.66 13.65 14.10
N GLY A 227 2.97 12.51 14.03
CA GLY A 227 2.04 12.10 15.10
C GLY A 227 2.73 11.92 16.45
N LEU A 228 3.93 11.34 16.45
CA LEU A 228 4.73 11.17 17.66
C LEU A 228 5.22 12.51 18.21
N LEU A 229 5.67 13.43 17.35
CA LEU A 229 6.10 14.78 17.77
C LEU A 229 4.95 15.59 18.39
N ILE A 230 3.75 15.51 17.81
CA ILE A 230 2.54 16.13 18.37
C ILE A 230 2.21 15.53 19.75
N MET A 231 2.31 14.20 19.89
CA MET A 231 2.05 13.54 21.16
C MET A 231 3.06 13.98 22.25
N ILE A 232 4.35 14.07 21.90
CA ILE A 232 5.38 14.57 22.82
C ILE A 232 5.11 16.03 23.20
N ASP A 233 4.80 16.90 22.23
CA ASP A 233 4.51 18.31 22.49
C ASP A 233 3.28 18.51 23.37
N GLU A 234 2.24 17.69 23.21
CA GLU A 234 1.05 17.75 24.05
C GLU A 234 1.33 17.26 25.48
N ILE A 235 2.17 16.23 25.65
CA ILE A 235 2.60 15.75 26.97
C ILE A 235 3.45 16.79 27.71
N ASP A 236 4.41 17.43 27.02
CA ASP A 236 5.34 18.38 27.62
C ASP A 236 4.71 19.78 27.83
N ARG A 237 4.00 20.29 26.82
CA ARG A 237 3.62 21.71 26.74
C ARG A 237 2.11 21.97 26.70
N LYS A 238 1.28 20.92 26.54
CA LYS A 238 -0.18 21.02 26.39
C LYS A 238 -0.61 22.09 25.38
N SER A 239 0.17 22.26 24.32
CA SER A 239 0.06 23.42 23.43
C SER A 239 -1.27 23.45 22.69
N ILE A 240 -1.81 22.28 22.34
CA ILE A 240 -3.08 22.13 21.63
C ILE A 240 -4.23 22.33 22.61
N SER A 241 -4.19 21.69 23.79
CA SER A 241 -5.21 21.89 24.83
C SER A 241 -5.31 23.35 25.27
N ALA A 242 -4.18 24.03 25.44
CA ALA A 242 -4.15 25.44 25.82
C ALA A 242 -4.73 26.35 24.73
N ASN A 243 -4.43 26.10 23.45
CA ASN A 243 -5.02 26.85 22.33
C ASN A 243 -6.53 26.58 22.18
N LEU A 244 -6.97 25.34 22.38
CA LEU A 244 -8.38 24.97 22.31
C LEU A 244 -9.18 25.68 23.40
N ASN A 245 -8.69 25.67 24.65
CA ASN A 245 -9.33 26.38 25.76
C ASN A 245 -9.43 27.89 25.51
N LYS A 246 -8.40 28.50 24.93
CA LYS A 246 -8.45 29.91 24.52
C LYS A 246 -9.53 30.17 23.47
N ARG A 247 -9.68 29.28 22.47
CA ARG A 247 -10.72 29.42 21.44
C ARG A 247 -12.13 29.19 22.00
N LEU A 248 -12.31 28.25 22.92
CA LEU A 248 -13.59 28.02 23.59
C LEU A 248 -14.01 29.25 24.40
N GLN A 249 -13.10 29.82 25.20
CA GLN A 249 -13.37 31.07 25.92
C GLN A 249 -13.73 32.23 24.99
N GLN A 250 -13.08 32.34 23.83
CA GLN A 250 -13.43 33.37 22.83
C GLN A 250 -14.82 33.18 22.23
N LEU A 251 -15.31 31.94 22.11
CA LEU A 251 -16.65 31.65 21.62
C LEU A 251 -17.70 31.94 22.70
N GLU A 252 -17.46 31.54 23.94
CA GLU A 252 -18.35 31.85 25.07
C GLU A 252 -18.54 33.36 25.28
N LEU A 253 -17.47 34.15 25.11
CA LEU A 253 -17.54 35.61 25.20
C LEU A 253 -18.25 36.27 24.02
N ARG A 254 -18.45 35.56 22.91
CA ARG A 254 -19.11 36.07 21.70
C ARG A 254 -20.60 35.77 21.69
N ASP A 255 -21.03 34.80 22.49
CA ASP A 255 -22.43 34.41 22.70
C ASP A 255 -23.09 35.14 23.90
N GLN A 256 -22.32 35.94 24.65
CA GLN A 256 -22.78 36.87 25.70
C GLN A 256 -22.93 38.30 25.17
#